data_AF-A0A5P3A8X1-F1
#
_entry.id   AF-A0A5P3A8X1-F1
#
_cell.length_a   1.000
_cell.length_b   1.000
_cell.length_c   1.000
_cell.angle_alpha   90.00
_cell.angle_beta   90.00
_cell.angle_gamma   90.00
#
_symmetry.space_group_name_H-M   'P 1'
#
loop_
_entity.id
_entity.type
_entity.pdbx_description
1 polymer ?
#
loop_
_entity_poly.entity_id
_entity_poly.type
_entity_poly.pdbx_seq_one_letter_code
_entity_poly.pdbx_strand_id
1 'polypeptide(L)'
;MPLRLLGPSGTVTTLSAGALMEEATSDALSGKLVVLGYSATGTGDLFTTPFEDEVAGAEIIATAILQLVGGSALTHDDRTRTWDVLHMVLLASVALILMLRAPLITAVPMVVCVLMLSLVGVTVAFAHGLWLSAALPLAGAMPPVILAGALSLARERRIARISEQSLISLRRFQSPSLARRIEEDPDFLTTPEQQDLVVFFVDLTGFTALSQKLGSEGTRALLQQFHELTGMIVQQNDGTVINFMGDGALAVFGLEQGQNDRSSADQAFRSAEELEVGLATLPIPPDCPAVTCRIGLHYGSVILSRLGAQNHQQVTVSGDTVNLASRLMEVAKSRSARIVATSEFANQLDAGLVTGVATPARVEVRGWSGDVSVVLWPRTRTSESGDLS
;
A
#
# COMPACT_ATOMS: atom_id res chain seq x y z
N MET A 1 42.02 1.63 -42.40
CA MET A 1 41.31 0.37 -42.71
C MET A 1 41.14 -0.39 -41.41
N PRO A 2 39.96 -0.93 -41.10
CA PRO A 2 39.79 -1.78 -39.94
C PRO A 2 40.50 -3.11 -40.15
N LEU A 3 41.29 -3.55 -39.18
CA LEU A 3 42.04 -4.80 -39.24
C LEU A 3 41.36 -5.87 -38.39
N ARG A 4 41.14 -7.04 -38.97
CA ARG A 4 40.76 -8.25 -38.22
C ARG A 4 42.00 -9.07 -37.84
N LEU A 5 42.62 -8.79 -36.70
CA LEU A 5 43.85 -9.48 -36.31
C LEU A 5 43.67 -11.01 -36.36
N LEU A 6 44.64 -11.71 -36.95
CA LEU A 6 44.52 -13.14 -37.27
C LEU A 6 44.75 -14.04 -36.03
N GLY A 7 45.51 -13.56 -35.05
CA GLY A 7 45.86 -14.31 -33.83
C GLY A 7 46.97 -13.64 -33.01
N PRO A 8 47.53 -14.35 -32.01
CA PRO A 8 48.70 -13.92 -31.23
C PRO A 8 49.98 -13.85 -32.08
N SER A 9 51.09 -13.40 -31.49
CA SER A 9 52.38 -13.31 -32.20
C SER A 9 52.80 -14.65 -32.82
N GLY A 10 53.40 -14.59 -34.02
CA GLY A 10 53.80 -15.77 -34.79
C GLY A 10 52.67 -16.44 -35.59
N THR A 11 51.47 -15.82 -35.65
CA THR A 11 50.39 -16.26 -36.54
C THR A 11 50.79 -16.07 -38.01
N VAL A 12 51.52 -15.00 -38.31
CA VAL A 12 52.25 -14.87 -39.58
C VAL A 12 53.63 -15.49 -39.39
N THR A 13 54.07 -16.34 -40.32
CA THR A 13 55.39 -16.96 -40.24
C THR A 13 56.50 -15.90 -40.15
N THR A 14 57.21 -15.88 -39.03
CA THR A 14 58.30 -14.96 -38.75
C THR A 14 59.65 -15.69 -38.83
N LEU A 15 60.64 -15.05 -39.46
CA LEU A 15 62.01 -15.55 -39.55
C LEU A 15 62.95 -14.50 -38.98
N SER A 16 63.89 -14.92 -38.13
CA SER A 16 64.90 -14.01 -37.58
C SER A 16 65.95 -13.67 -38.64
N ALA A 17 66.50 -12.45 -38.59
CA ALA A 17 67.55 -12.03 -39.51
C ALA A 17 68.82 -12.90 -39.39
N GLY A 18 69.12 -13.42 -38.20
CA GLY A 18 70.23 -14.36 -38.00
C GLY A 18 70.02 -15.69 -38.71
N ALA A 19 68.82 -16.26 -38.64
CA ALA A 19 68.48 -17.51 -39.34
C ALA A 19 68.52 -17.38 -40.87
N LEU A 20 68.27 -16.18 -41.40
CA LEU A 20 68.39 -15.86 -42.83
C LEU A 20 69.85 -15.79 -43.31
N MET A 21 70.81 -15.54 -42.41
CA MET A 21 72.23 -15.38 -42.75
C MET A 21 73.03 -16.70 -42.69
N GLU A 22 72.55 -17.71 -41.95
CA GLU A 22 73.26 -18.98 -41.73
C GLU A 22 72.91 -20.10 -42.75
N GLU A 23 71.87 -19.96 -43.57
CA GLU A 23 71.45 -21.04 -44.48
C GLU A 23 70.81 -20.53 -45.80
N ALA A 24 70.91 -21.33 -46.87
CA ALA A 24 70.35 -21.08 -48.20
C ALA A 24 68.80 -21.08 -48.18
N THR A 25 68.21 -20.01 -47.65
CA THR A 25 66.75 -19.80 -47.54
C THR A 25 66.14 -19.11 -48.77
N SER A 26 66.91 -18.95 -49.85
CA SER A 26 66.47 -18.36 -51.13
C SER A 26 65.20 -19.03 -51.67
N ASP A 27 65.09 -20.35 -51.58
CA ASP A 27 63.92 -21.09 -52.07
C ASP A 27 62.68 -20.91 -51.19
N ALA A 28 62.84 -20.67 -49.89
CA ALA A 28 61.74 -20.52 -48.93
C ALA A 28 60.99 -19.18 -49.07
N LEU A 29 61.66 -18.16 -49.61
CA LEU A 29 61.13 -16.80 -49.81
C LEU A 29 60.72 -16.51 -51.26
N SER A 30 61.12 -17.34 -52.21
CA SER A 30 60.81 -17.14 -53.63
C SER A 30 59.30 -17.11 -53.87
N GLY A 31 58.83 -16.06 -54.57
CA GLY A 31 57.41 -15.86 -54.88
C GLY A 31 56.52 -15.43 -53.70
N LYS A 32 57.07 -15.16 -52.52
CA LYS A 32 56.32 -14.69 -51.34
C LYS A 32 56.48 -13.19 -51.12
N LEU A 33 55.45 -12.58 -50.52
CA LEU A 33 55.53 -11.21 -50.02
C LEU A 33 56.15 -11.23 -48.63
N VAL A 34 57.24 -10.49 -48.45
CA VAL A 34 58.01 -10.45 -47.20
C VAL A 34 57.89 -9.07 -46.57
N VAL A 35 57.50 -9.01 -45.30
CA VAL A 35 57.47 -7.77 -44.51
C VAL A 35 58.69 -7.78 -43.59
N LEU A 36 59.55 -6.77 -43.74
CA LEU A 36 60.73 -6.57 -42.90
C LEU A 36 60.39 -5.58 -41.79
N GLY A 37 60.68 -5.94 -40.54
CA GLY A 37 60.59 -5.01 -39.41
C GLY A 37 61.35 -5.51 -38.20
N TYR A 38 61.20 -4.80 -37.08
CA TYR A 38 61.99 -5.02 -35.88
C TYR A 38 61.15 -5.69 -34.80
N SER A 39 61.69 -6.73 -34.17
CA SER A 39 61.06 -7.43 -33.04
C SER A 39 61.91 -7.40 -31.77
N ALA A 40 63.00 -6.62 -31.76
CA ALA A 40 63.89 -6.52 -30.62
C ALA A 40 63.24 -5.71 -29.48
N THR A 41 63.36 -6.22 -28.26
CA THR A 41 62.84 -5.55 -27.06
C THR A 41 63.52 -4.19 -26.88
N GLY A 42 62.73 -3.12 -26.79
CA GLY A 42 63.23 -1.74 -26.61
C GLY A 42 63.42 -0.90 -27.89
N THR A 43 63.13 -1.43 -29.08
CA THR A 43 63.12 -0.63 -30.33
C THR A 43 61.84 0.20 -30.54
N GLY A 44 60.78 -0.09 -29.78
CA GLY A 44 59.53 0.67 -29.78
C GLY A 44 58.51 0.27 -30.86
N ASP A 45 58.77 -0.75 -31.68
CA ASP A 45 57.86 -1.24 -32.74
C ASP A 45 56.95 -2.39 -32.26
N LEU A 46 56.45 -2.28 -31.03
CA LEU A 46 55.54 -3.23 -30.38
C LEU A 46 54.20 -2.55 -30.14
N PHE A 47 53.12 -3.25 -30.45
CA PHE A 47 51.76 -2.76 -30.32
C PHE A 47 50.89 -3.75 -29.55
N THR A 48 49.99 -3.21 -28.74
CA THR A 48 48.98 -3.99 -28.01
C THR A 48 47.86 -4.42 -28.95
N THR A 49 47.52 -5.71 -28.87
CA THR A 49 46.43 -6.32 -29.61
C THR A 49 45.45 -7.03 -28.67
N PRO A 50 44.24 -7.39 -29.14
CA PRO A 50 43.31 -8.18 -28.32
C PRO A 50 43.82 -9.59 -27.96
N PHE A 51 44.89 -10.07 -28.60
CA PHE A 51 45.48 -11.38 -28.34
C PHE A 51 46.67 -11.29 -27.38
N GLU A 52 47.55 -10.30 -27.58
CA GLU A 52 48.79 -10.11 -26.79
C GLU A 52 49.18 -8.63 -26.70
N ASP A 53 49.86 -8.27 -25.61
CA ASP A 53 50.26 -6.89 -25.31
C ASP A 53 51.45 -6.40 -26.14
N GLU A 54 52.27 -7.32 -26.65
CA GLU A 54 53.50 -7.03 -27.41
C GLU A 54 53.53 -7.80 -28.74
N VAL A 55 52.92 -7.22 -29.78
CA VAL A 55 52.99 -7.75 -31.16
C VAL A 55 53.82 -6.82 -32.03
N ALA A 56 54.75 -7.38 -32.81
CA ALA A 56 55.61 -6.59 -33.70
C ALA A 56 54.79 -5.86 -34.77
N GLY A 57 55.10 -4.59 -35.03
CA GLY A 57 54.43 -3.78 -36.06
C GLY A 57 54.45 -4.43 -37.45
N ALA A 58 55.53 -5.14 -37.79
CA ALA A 58 55.65 -5.93 -39.01
C ALA A 58 54.55 -6.99 -39.18
N GLU A 59 54.14 -7.65 -38.08
CA GLU A 59 53.10 -8.68 -38.11
C GLU A 59 51.70 -8.06 -38.31
N ILE A 60 51.47 -6.86 -37.77
CA ILE A 60 50.25 -6.08 -38.01
C ILE A 60 50.16 -5.65 -39.47
N ILE A 61 51.26 -5.17 -40.06
CA ILE A 61 51.34 -4.79 -41.47
C ILE A 61 51.15 -6.02 -42.37
N ALA A 62 51.77 -7.15 -42.04
CA ALA A 62 51.57 -8.40 -42.78
C ALA A 62 50.11 -8.87 -42.75
N THR A 63 49.45 -8.75 -41.59
CA THR A 63 48.02 -9.01 -41.44
C THR A 63 47.17 -8.08 -42.32
N ALA A 64 47.52 -6.79 -42.40
CA ALA A 64 46.83 -5.84 -43.27
C ALA A 64 46.95 -6.19 -44.76
N ILE A 65 48.15 -6.57 -45.20
CA ILE A 65 48.40 -6.98 -46.59
C ILE A 65 47.64 -8.26 -46.93
N LEU A 66 47.64 -9.25 -46.03
CA LEU A 66 46.88 -10.49 -46.21
C LEU A 66 45.38 -10.23 -46.36
N GLN A 67 44.82 -9.26 -45.63
CA GLN A 67 43.40 -8.90 -45.76
C GLN A 67 43.07 -8.17 -47.03
N LEU A 68 43.96 -7.28 -47.49
CA LEU A 68 43.78 -6.56 -48.75
C LEU A 68 43.86 -7.51 -49.95
N VAL A 69 44.80 -8.45 -49.93
CA VAL A 69 44.98 -9.45 -51.01
C VAL A 69 43.90 -10.52 -50.95
N GLY A 70 43.52 -10.98 -49.76
CA GLY A 70 42.54 -12.04 -49.54
C GLY A 70 41.08 -11.60 -49.62
N GLY A 71 40.80 -10.29 -49.70
CA GLY A 71 39.44 -9.74 -49.76
C GLY A 71 38.64 -9.90 -48.46
N SER A 72 39.28 -10.26 -47.35
CA SER A 72 38.64 -10.50 -46.04
C SER A 72 38.64 -9.27 -45.13
N ALA A 73 38.73 -8.07 -45.73
CA ALA A 73 38.72 -6.81 -45.01
C ALA A 73 37.35 -6.57 -44.34
N LEU A 74 37.37 -6.02 -43.13
CA LEU A 74 36.16 -5.51 -42.47
C LEU A 74 35.61 -4.32 -43.27
N THR A 75 34.35 -4.40 -43.67
CA THR A 75 33.67 -3.31 -44.38
C THR A 75 32.98 -2.39 -43.38
N HIS A 76 33.33 -1.12 -43.41
CA HIS A 76 32.63 -0.04 -42.72
C HIS A 76 32.43 1.13 -43.69
N ASP A 77 31.39 1.01 -44.51
CA ASP A 77 31.00 1.96 -45.56
C ASP A 77 29.72 2.74 -45.19
N ASP A 78 29.27 3.64 -46.07
CA ASP A 78 28.05 4.43 -45.85
C ASP A 78 26.79 3.55 -45.66
N ARG A 79 26.76 2.34 -46.24
CA ARG A 79 25.65 1.40 -46.07
C ARG A 79 25.64 0.83 -44.65
N THR A 80 26.78 0.36 -44.13
CA THR A 80 26.89 -0.11 -42.74
C THR A 80 26.57 0.98 -41.73
N ARG A 81 26.95 2.24 -42.01
CA ARG A 81 26.58 3.39 -41.18
C ARG A 81 25.07 3.67 -41.19
N THR A 82 24.41 3.49 -42.33
CA THR A 82 22.95 3.60 -42.41
C THR A 82 22.27 2.49 -41.60
N TRP A 83 22.81 1.27 -41.64
CA TRP A 83 22.34 0.16 -40.81
C TRP A 83 22.52 0.43 -39.32
N ASP A 84 23.63 1.03 -38.89
CA ASP A 84 23.86 1.42 -37.50
C ASP A 84 22.79 2.40 -36.99
N VAL A 85 22.45 3.42 -37.79
CA VAL A 85 21.41 4.40 -37.45
C VAL A 85 20.03 3.75 -37.40
N LEU A 86 19.70 2.89 -38.36
CA LEU A 86 18.41 2.19 -38.38
C LEU A 86 18.27 1.25 -37.18
N HIS A 87 19.34 0.51 -36.86
CA HIS A 87 19.39 -0.37 -35.70
C HIS A 87 19.26 0.41 -34.38
N MET A 88 19.92 1.58 -34.26
CA MET A 88 19.76 2.48 -33.12
C MET A 88 18.30 2.93 -32.94
N VAL A 89 17.65 3.41 -34.00
CA VAL A 89 16.26 3.89 -33.94
C VAL A 89 15.31 2.73 -33.60
N LEU A 90 15.51 1.56 -34.19
CA LEU A 90 14.71 0.38 -33.92
C LEU A 90 14.83 -0.05 -32.45
N LEU A 91 16.07 -0.16 -31.94
CA LEU A 91 16.35 -0.57 -30.58
C LEU A 91 15.75 0.39 -29.55
N ALA A 92 15.93 1.70 -29.77
CA ALA A 92 15.36 2.73 -28.92
C ALA A 92 13.82 2.68 -28.92
N SER A 93 13.20 2.51 -30.09
CA SER A 93 11.74 2.47 -30.24
C SER A 93 11.13 1.24 -29.56
N VAL A 94 11.73 0.06 -29.74
CA VAL A 94 11.26 -1.18 -29.10
C VAL A 94 11.38 -1.07 -27.58
N ALA A 95 12.53 -0.63 -27.07
CA ALA A 95 12.74 -0.50 -25.64
C ALA A 95 11.80 0.55 -25.00
N LEU A 96 11.55 1.66 -25.70
CA LEU A 96 10.59 2.68 -25.28
C LEU A 96 9.16 2.14 -25.22
N ILE A 97 8.71 1.41 -26.23
CA ILE A 97 7.36 0.82 -26.28
C ILE A 97 7.16 -0.17 -25.13
N LEU A 98 8.16 -1.02 -24.87
CA LEU A 98 8.12 -1.99 -23.75
C LEU A 98 7.99 -1.28 -22.40
N MET A 99 8.80 -0.25 -22.16
CA MET A 99 8.74 0.54 -20.92
C MET A 99 7.41 1.27 -20.73
N LEU A 100 6.77 1.75 -21.80
CA LEU A 100 5.52 2.50 -21.71
C LEU A 100 4.27 1.61 -21.60
N ARG A 101 4.32 0.35 -22.07
CA ARG A 101 3.15 -0.53 -22.18
C ARG A 101 3.08 -1.62 -21.12
N ALA A 102 4.21 -2.07 -20.60
CA ALA A 102 4.28 -3.19 -19.66
C ALA A 102 4.66 -2.71 -18.24
N PRO A 103 4.24 -3.42 -17.18
CA PRO A 103 4.66 -3.10 -15.82
C PRO A 103 6.18 -3.27 -15.68
N LEU A 104 6.81 -2.47 -14.82
CA LEU A 104 8.28 -2.36 -14.74
C LEU A 104 8.96 -3.72 -14.53
N ILE A 105 8.35 -4.59 -13.72
CA ILE A 105 8.84 -5.94 -13.40
C ILE A 105 8.96 -6.85 -14.64
N THR A 106 8.15 -6.60 -15.67
CA THR A 106 8.19 -7.34 -16.95
C THR A 106 8.92 -6.56 -18.05
N ALA A 107 8.82 -5.23 -18.07
CA ALA A 107 9.45 -4.40 -19.09
C ALA A 107 10.98 -4.45 -19.03
N VAL A 108 11.55 -4.35 -17.82
CA VAL A 108 13.01 -4.37 -17.60
C VAL A 108 13.68 -5.64 -18.16
N PRO A 109 13.26 -6.87 -17.79
CA PRO A 109 13.89 -8.07 -18.32
C PRO A 109 13.70 -8.22 -19.84
N MET A 110 12.57 -7.78 -20.40
CA MET A 110 12.37 -7.78 -21.86
C MET A 110 13.35 -6.83 -22.57
N VAL A 111 13.55 -5.62 -22.05
CA VAL A 111 14.52 -4.67 -22.60
C VAL A 111 15.94 -5.25 -22.53
N VAL A 112 16.34 -5.83 -21.40
CA VAL A 112 17.65 -6.49 -21.26
C VAL A 112 17.81 -7.63 -22.28
N CYS A 113 16.77 -8.46 -22.48
CA CYS A 113 16.77 -9.53 -23.46
C CYS A 113 16.97 -9.01 -24.89
N VAL A 114 16.26 -7.93 -25.26
CA VAL A 114 16.39 -7.29 -26.58
C VAL A 114 17.79 -6.70 -26.77
N LEU A 115 18.37 -6.06 -25.75
CA LEU A 115 19.75 -5.55 -25.78
C LEU A 115 20.76 -6.69 -25.97
N MET A 116 20.61 -7.79 -25.26
CA MET A 116 21.48 -8.96 -25.41
C MET A 116 21.37 -9.57 -26.81
N LEU A 117 20.15 -9.69 -27.34
CA LEU A 117 19.94 -10.19 -28.70
C LEU A 117 20.57 -9.26 -29.75
N SER A 118 20.49 -7.95 -29.54
CA SER A 118 21.14 -6.96 -30.41
C SER A 118 22.66 -7.11 -30.42
N LEU A 119 23.26 -7.35 -29.25
CA LEU A 119 24.70 -7.56 -29.11
C LEU A 119 25.15 -8.84 -29.82
N VAL A 120 24.39 -9.94 -29.67
CA VAL A 120 24.63 -11.19 -30.42
C VAL A 120 24.57 -10.92 -31.93
N GLY A 121 23.56 -10.19 -32.41
CA GLY A 121 23.45 -9.81 -33.82
C GLY A 121 24.67 -9.04 -34.35
N VAL A 122 25.16 -8.06 -33.58
CA VAL A 122 26.38 -7.30 -33.93
C VAL A 122 27.62 -8.19 -33.96
N THR A 123 27.78 -9.10 -33.01
CA THR A 123 28.92 -10.05 -33.01
C THR A 123 28.90 -11.01 -34.20
N VAL A 124 27.72 -11.50 -34.59
CA VAL A 124 27.55 -12.35 -35.77
C VAL A 124 27.85 -11.57 -37.05
N ALA A 125 27.40 -10.31 -37.15
CA ALA A 125 27.70 -9.45 -38.30
C ALA A 125 29.22 -9.21 -38.43
N PHE A 126 29.90 -8.96 -37.31
CA PHE A 126 31.36 -8.81 -37.27
C PHE A 126 32.09 -10.07 -37.76
N ALA A 127 31.62 -11.26 -37.37
CA ALA A 127 32.21 -12.54 -37.82
C ALA A 127 32.15 -12.71 -39.35
N HIS A 128 31.12 -12.15 -40.00
CA HIS A 128 30.90 -12.15 -41.44
C HIS A 128 31.56 -10.96 -42.18
N GLY A 129 32.36 -10.15 -41.49
CA GLY A 129 33.10 -9.03 -42.09
C GLY A 129 32.36 -7.69 -42.11
N LEU A 130 31.15 -7.60 -41.53
CA LEU A 130 30.40 -6.36 -41.40
C LEU A 130 30.72 -5.69 -40.07
N TRP A 131 31.34 -4.50 -40.10
CA TRP A 131 31.58 -3.75 -38.88
C TRP A 131 30.37 -2.85 -38.57
N LEU A 132 29.49 -3.33 -37.67
CA LEU A 132 28.43 -2.52 -37.07
C LEU A 132 28.89 -1.97 -35.71
N SER A 133 28.50 -0.73 -35.40
CA SER A 133 28.81 -0.10 -34.12
C SER A 133 27.93 -0.68 -33.01
N ALA A 134 28.53 -1.36 -32.03
CA ALA A 134 27.81 -1.77 -30.82
C ALA A 134 27.48 -0.58 -29.91
N ALA A 135 28.33 0.45 -29.92
CA ALA A 135 28.22 1.58 -29.00
C ALA A 135 27.09 2.55 -29.38
N LEU A 136 26.91 2.81 -30.68
CA LEU A 136 25.96 3.83 -31.15
C LEU A 136 24.49 3.47 -30.83
N PRO A 137 24.01 2.24 -31.07
CA PRO A 137 22.65 1.83 -30.73
C PRO A 137 22.37 1.85 -29.22
N LEU A 138 23.34 1.39 -28.42
CA LEU A 138 23.24 1.43 -26.96
C LEU A 138 23.16 2.87 -26.47
N ALA A 139 24.06 3.74 -26.93
CA ALA A 139 24.07 5.15 -26.55
C ALA A 139 22.78 5.88 -26.96
N GLY A 140 22.21 5.56 -28.12
CA GLY A 140 20.95 6.14 -28.58
C GLY A 140 19.71 5.62 -27.85
N ALA A 141 19.71 4.36 -27.42
CA ALA A 141 18.58 3.75 -26.71
C ALA A 141 18.52 4.15 -25.22
N MET A 142 19.65 4.47 -24.59
CA MET A 142 19.72 4.73 -23.15
C MET A 142 18.89 5.95 -22.68
N PRO A 143 19.00 7.16 -23.27
CA PRO A 143 18.23 8.32 -22.82
C PRO A 143 16.70 8.12 -22.82
N PRO A 144 16.06 7.64 -23.90
CA PRO A 144 14.60 7.44 -23.90
C PRO A 144 14.16 6.33 -22.95
N VAL A 145 14.95 5.28 -22.77
CA VAL A 145 14.65 4.19 -21.82
C VAL A 145 14.71 4.69 -20.38
N ILE A 146 15.74 5.45 -20.02
CA ILE A 146 15.86 6.04 -18.66
C ILE A 146 14.68 6.98 -18.40
N LEU A 147 14.35 7.86 -19.36
CA LEU A 147 13.23 8.79 -19.24
C LEU A 147 11.89 8.04 -19.09
N ALA A 148 11.64 7.02 -19.93
CA ALA A 148 10.43 6.22 -19.88
C ALA A 148 10.32 5.41 -18.58
N GLY A 149 11.43 4.86 -18.09
CA GLY A 149 11.50 4.20 -16.79
C GLY A 149 11.12 5.16 -15.66
N ALA A 150 11.71 6.36 -15.64
CA ALA A 150 11.41 7.38 -14.63
C ALA A 150 9.92 7.80 -14.66
N LEU A 151 9.34 8.00 -15.84
CA LEU A 151 7.92 8.33 -16.01
C LEU A 151 7.01 7.18 -15.54
N SER A 152 7.38 5.94 -15.84
CA SER A 152 6.60 4.75 -15.45
C SER A 152 6.63 4.54 -13.93
N LEU A 153 7.79 4.70 -13.30
CA LEU A 153 7.95 4.72 -11.83
C LEU A 153 7.13 5.84 -11.17
N ALA A 154 7.15 7.05 -11.73
CA ALA A 154 6.35 8.16 -11.23
C ALA A 154 4.83 7.87 -11.36
N ARG A 155 4.41 7.25 -12.46
CA ARG A 155 3.01 6.85 -12.69
C ARG A 155 2.57 5.76 -11.71
N GLU A 156 3.34 4.69 -11.55
CA GLU A 156 3.06 3.60 -10.61
C GLU A 156 2.94 4.14 -9.17
N ARG A 157 3.89 4.99 -8.74
CA ARG A 157 3.83 5.64 -7.42
C ARG A 157 2.62 6.54 -7.25
N ARG A 158 2.21 7.27 -8.29
CA ARG A 158 1.02 8.14 -8.24
C ARG A 158 -0.24 7.32 -8.09
N ILE A 159 -0.36 6.23 -8.83
CA ILE A 159 -1.50 5.31 -8.73
C ILE A 159 -1.55 4.69 -7.33
N ALA A 160 -0.42 4.19 -6.81
CA ALA A 160 -0.35 3.61 -5.47
C ALA A 160 -0.80 4.59 -4.37
N ARG A 161 -0.39 5.87 -4.45
CA ARG A 161 -0.81 6.90 -3.49
C ARG A 161 -2.31 7.20 -3.55
N ILE A 162 -2.88 7.25 -4.75
CA ILE A 162 -4.31 7.50 -4.92
C ILE A 162 -5.12 6.32 -4.36
N SER A 163 -4.68 5.07 -4.59
CA SER A 163 -5.35 3.89 -4.03
C SER A 163 -5.30 3.86 -2.50
N GLU A 164 -4.17 4.21 -1.88
CA GLU A 164 -4.07 4.30 -0.42
C GLU A 164 -5.04 5.34 0.15
N GLN A 165 -5.12 6.53 -0.48
CA GLN A 165 -6.02 7.60 -0.04
C GLN A 165 -7.51 7.25 -0.19
N SER A 166 -7.89 6.53 -1.24
CA SER A 166 -9.26 6.03 -1.43
C SER A 166 -9.64 5.01 -0.36
N LEU A 167 -8.73 4.11 0.03
CA LEU A 167 -8.95 3.13 1.09
C LEU A 167 -9.03 3.78 2.48
N ILE A 168 -8.19 4.78 2.76
CA ILE A 168 -8.24 5.56 4.01
C ILE A 168 -9.58 6.31 4.14
N SER A 169 -10.13 6.78 3.03
CA SER A 169 -11.44 7.46 3.04
C SER A 169 -12.59 6.48 3.31
N LEU A 170 -12.49 5.23 2.82
CA LEU A 170 -13.46 4.17 3.10
C LEU A 170 -13.40 3.70 4.56
N ARG A 171 -12.20 3.63 5.16
CA ARG A 171 -12.00 3.32 6.59
C ARG A 171 -12.69 4.31 7.55
N ARG A 172 -13.09 5.51 7.08
CA ARG A 172 -13.82 6.49 7.91
C ARG A 172 -15.31 6.20 8.05
N PHE A 173 -15.86 5.30 7.24
CA PHE A 173 -17.30 4.98 7.24
C PHE A 173 -17.63 3.70 8.01
N GLN A 174 -16.63 3.00 8.56
CA GLN A 174 -16.79 1.79 9.36
C GLN A 174 -15.85 1.87 10.57
N SER A 175 -16.22 1.26 11.69
CA SER A 175 -15.34 1.19 12.85
C SER A 175 -14.07 0.38 12.53
N PRO A 176 -12.90 0.73 13.12
CA PRO A 176 -11.63 0.05 12.82
C PRO A 176 -11.68 -1.47 13.03
N SER A 177 -12.43 -1.92 14.04
CA SER A 177 -12.64 -3.34 14.36
C SER A 177 -13.45 -4.07 13.28
N LEU A 178 -14.52 -3.46 12.75
CA LEU A 178 -15.27 -4.03 11.61
C LEU A 178 -14.43 -4.04 10.33
N ALA A 179 -13.67 -2.97 10.06
CA ALA A 179 -12.80 -2.90 8.89
C ALA A 179 -11.73 -3.99 8.91
N ARG A 180 -11.07 -4.21 10.06
CA ARG A 180 -10.10 -5.30 10.23
C ARG A 180 -10.75 -6.66 9.97
N ARG A 181 -11.97 -6.90 10.45
CA ARG A 181 -12.65 -8.19 10.24
C ARG A 181 -12.99 -8.44 8.77
N ILE A 182 -13.43 -7.40 8.05
CA ILE A 182 -13.71 -7.50 6.61
C ILE A 182 -12.40 -7.69 5.80
N GLU A 183 -11.28 -7.12 6.27
CA GLU A 183 -9.95 -7.36 5.67
C GLU A 183 -9.48 -8.81 5.89
N GLU A 184 -9.76 -9.40 7.05
CA GLU A 184 -9.44 -10.81 7.37
C GLU A 184 -10.37 -11.80 6.64
N ASP A 185 -11.66 -11.49 6.56
CA ASP A 185 -12.69 -12.28 5.91
C ASP A 185 -13.61 -11.39 5.05
N PRO A 186 -13.41 -11.35 3.72
CA PRO A 186 -14.26 -10.57 2.80
C PRO A 186 -15.75 -10.95 2.86
N ASP A 187 -16.06 -12.18 3.25
CA ASP A 187 -17.43 -12.71 3.33
C ASP A 187 -18.04 -12.55 4.74
N PHE A 188 -17.35 -11.88 5.66
CA PHE A 188 -17.84 -11.62 7.02
C PHE A 188 -19.26 -11.01 7.02
N LEU A 189 -20.17 -11.66 7.77
CA LEU A 189 -21.60 -11.32 7.93
C LEU A 189 -22.43 -11.26 6.64
N THR A 190 -21.94 -11.83 5.53
CA THR A 190 -22.77 -12.05 4.33
C THR A 190 -23.95 -12.99 4.63
N THR A 191 -23.71 -13.97 5.49
CA THR A 191 -24.75 -14.78 6.13
C THR A 191 -25.00 -14.20 7.53
N PRO A 192 -26.27 -14.02 7.95
CA PRO A 192 -26.58 -13.55 9.30
C PRO A 192 -26.03 -14.49 10.36
N GLU A 193 -25.39 -13.94 11.39
CA GLU A 193 -24.88 -14.68 12.54
C GLU A 193 -25.64 -14.28 13.80
N GLN A 194 -26.02 -15.27 14.61
CA GLN A 194 -26.65 -15.04 15.90
C GLN A 194 -25.60 -15.15 17.01
N GLN A 195 -25.45 -14.10 17.79
CA GLN A 195 -24.50 -14.02 18.89
C GLN A 195 -25.12 -13.28 20.06
N ASP A 196 -24.82 -13.70 21.28
CA ASP A 196 -25.22 -12.94 22.47
C ASP A 196 -24.19 -11.85 22.75
N LEU A 197 -24.66 -10.61 22.82
CA LEU A 197 -23.84 -9.40 22.97
C LEU A 197 -24.48 -8.44 23.96
N VAL A 198 -23.66 -7.53 24.48
CA VAL A 198 -24.18 -6.33 25.14
C VAL A 198 -24.49 -5.28 24.09
N VAL A 199 -25.73 -4.80 24.08
CA VAL A 199 -26.17 -3.65 23.30
C VAL A 199 -26.07 -2.39 24.14
N PHE A 200 -25.36 -1.40 23.62
CA PHE A 200 -25.16 -0.08 24.23
C PHE A 200 -25.80 0.98 23.35
N PHE A 201 -26.83 1.64 23.86
CA PHE A 201 -27.41 2.83 23.26
C PHE A 201 -27.07 4.05 24.08
N VAL A 202 -26.69 5.14 23.42
CA VAL A 202 -26.53 6.45 24.04
C VAL A 202 -27.25 7.51 23.23
N ASP A 203 -27.77 8.52 23.92
CA ASP A 203 -28.42 9.70 23.34
C ASP A 203 -28.16 10.93 24.21
N LEU A 204 -27.87 12.08 23.59
CA LEU A 204 -27.68 13.33 24.31
C LEU A 204 -29.00 13.86 24.88
N THR A 205 -28.96 14.34 26.12
CA THR A 205 -30.13 14.90 26.79
C THR A 205 -30.30 16.37 26.41
N GLY A 206 -31.49 16.73 25.93
CA GLY A 206 -31.81 18.13 25.61
C GLY A 206 -31.13 18.65 24.33
N PHE A 207 -30.62 17.75 23.48
CA PHE A 207 -29.92 18.08 22.25
C PHE A 207 -30.69 19.05 21.35
N THR A 208 -32.01 18.85 21.17
CA THR A 208 -32.83 19.74 20.33
C THR A 208 -32.75 21.20 20.79
N ALA A 209 -32.88 21.47 22.09
CA ALA A 209 -32.79 22.84 22.62
C ALA A 209 -31.37 23.40 22.50
N LEU A 210 -30.36 22.57 22.73
CA LEU A 210 -28.96 22.94 22.59
C LEU A 210 -28.60 23.26 21.13
N SER A 211 -29.05 22.46 20.16
CA SER A 211 -28.82 22.67 18.74
C SER A 211 -29.41 23.99 18.21
N GLN A 212 -30.56 24.40 18.77
CA GLN A 212 -31.18 25.67 18.43
C GLN A 212 -30.34 26.86 18.91
N LYS A 213 -29.71 26.74 20.09
CA LYS A 213 -28.80 27.78 20.62
C LYS A 213 -27.47 27.84 19.87
N LEU A 214 -26.88 26.69 19.55
CA LEU A 214 -25.56 26.60 18.92
C LEU A 214 -25.57 26.94 17.42
N GLY A 215 -26.73 26.92 16.78
CA GLY A 215 -26.84 27.04 15.32
C GLY A 215 -26.28 25.82 14.59
N SER A 216 -26.29 25.85 13.26
CA SER A 216 -25.91 24.69 12.41
C SER A 216 -24.43 24.31 12.57
N GLU A 217 -23.52 25.28 12.57
CA GLU A 217 -22.09 25.04 12.67
C GLU A 217 -21.69 24.52 14.06
N GLY A 218 -22.21 25.14 15.13
CA GLY A 218 -21.99 24.70 16.50
C GLY A 218 -22.59 23.32 16.78
N THR A 219 -23.78 23.04 16.23
CA THR A 219 -24.39 21.69 16.33
C THR A 219 -23.53 20.64 15.64
N ARG A 220 -23.02 20.93 14.44
CA ARG A 220 -22.12 20.01 13.73
C ARG A 220 -20.83 19.75 14.52
N ALA A 221 -20.24 20.81 15.10
CA ALA A 221 -19.04 20.68 15.92
C ALA A 221 -19.29 19.86 17.20
N LEU A 222 -20.43 20.04 17.85
CA LEU A 222 -20.84 19.25 19.01
C LEU A 222 -21.03 17.78 18.65
N LEU A 223 -21.75 17.49 17.57
CA LEU A 223 -21.95 16.11 17.11
C LEU A 223 -20.63 15.43 16.76
N GLN A 224 -19.73 16.15 16.08
CA GLN A 224 -18.40 15.63 15.76
C GLN A 224 -17.61 15.28 17.03
N GLN A 225 -17.57 16.18 18.01
CA GLN A 225 -16.87 15.93 19.28
C GLN A 225 -17.51 14.79 20.09
N PHE A 226 -18.84 14.71 20.09
CA PHE A 226 -19.58 13.61 20.71
C PHE A 226 -19.26 12.27 20.04
N HIS A 227 -19.24 12.21 18.70
CA HIS A 227 -18.90 11.00 17.95
C HIS A 227 -17.45 10.58 18.17
N GLU A 228 -16.51 11.53 18.18
CA GLU A 228 -15.09 11.29 18.46
C GLU A 228 -14.88 10.75 19.88
N LEU A 229 -15.47 11.39 20.89
CA LEU A 229 -15.39 10.97 22.29
C LEU A 229 -16.02 9.58 22.49
N THR A 230 -17.23 9.37 21.98
CA THR A 230 -17.95 8.08 22.12
C THR A 230 -17.19 6.96 21.41
N GLY A 231 -16.72 7.20 20.19
CA GLY A 231 -15.94 6.23 19.43
C GLY A 231 -14.65 5.84 20.14
N MET A 232 -13.94 6.82 20.70
CA MET A 232 -12.71 6.60 21.47
C MET A 232 -12.95 5.75 22.72
N ILE A 233 -13.92 6.13 23.56
CA ILE A 233 -14.22 5.44 24.82
C ILE A 233 -14.71 4.00 24.58
N VAL A 234 -15.64 3.83 23.63
CA VAL A 234 -16.15 2.51 23.26
C VAL A 234 -15.01 1.62 22.77
N GLN A 235 -14.13 2.14 21.92
CA GLN A 235 -12.98 1.38 21.40
C GLN A 235 -11.94 1.05 22.49
N GLN A 236 -11.67 1.98 23.42
CA GLN A 236 -10.74 1.75 24.53
C GLN A 236 -11.19 0.66 25.49
N ASN A 237 -12.50 0.43 25.57
CA ASN A 237 -13.12 -0.62 26.37
C ASN A 237 -13.52 -1.85 25.52
N ASP A 238 -12.86 -2.10 24.39
CA ASP A 238 -13.09 -3.25 23.50
C ASP A 238 -14.52 -3.37 22.93
N GLY A 239 -15.25 -2.26 22.90
CA GLY A 239 -16.54 -2.14 22.23
C GLY A 239 -16.39 -1.77 20.76
N THR A 240 -17.46 -1.97 20.00
CA THR A 240 -17.54 -1.62 18.59
C THR A 240 -18.76 -0.73 18.33
N VAL A 241 -18.53 0.50 17.86
CA VAL A 241 -19.62 1.36 17.37
C VAL A 241 -20.13 0.82 16.05
N ILE A 242 -21.44 0.57 15.98
CA ILE A 242 -22.13 0.08 14.80
C ILE A 242 -22.63 1.24 13.96
N ASN A 243 -23.30 2.21 14.61
CA ASN A 243 -23.89 3.34 13.90
C ASN A 243 -24.01 4.58 14.78
N PHE A 244 -23.80 5.75 14.18
CA PHE A 244 -24.15 7.04 14.76
C PHE A 244 -25.48 7.53 14.16
N MET A 245 -26.36 8.03 15.02
CA MET A 245 -27.74 8.38 14.69
C MET A 245 -28.02 9.82 15.13
N GLY A 246 -27.28 10.78 14.56
CA GLY A 246 -27.36 12.18 15.01
C GLY A 246 -26.74 12.34 16.39
N ASP A 247 -27.56 12.64 17.38
CA ASP A 247 -27.22 12.82 18.80
C ASP A 247 -27.14 11.51 19.60
N GLY A 248 -27.40 10.37 18.95
CA GLY A 248 -27.23 9.05 19.54
C GLY A 248 -26.18 8.18 18.87
N ALA A 249 -25.80 7.10 19.55
CA ALA A 249 -24.94 6.06 19.02
C ALA A 249 -25.42 4.66 19.47
N LEU A 250 -25.22 3.68 18.59
CA LEU A 250 -25.38 2.26 18.85
C LEU A 250 -24.00 1.60 18.83
N ALA A 251 -23.64 0.97 19.94
CA ALA A 251 -22.44 0.16 20.07
C ALA A 251 -22.77 -1.23 20.61
N VAL A 252 -21.87 -2.18 20.37
CA VAL A 252 -21.94 -3.53 20.91
C VAL A 252 -20.63 -3.92 21.58
N PHE A 253 -20.72 -4.71 22.65
CA PHE A 253 -19.56 -5.28 23.35
C PHE A 253 -19.64 -6.80 23.32
N GLY A 254 -18.47 -7.44 23.21
CA GLY A 254 -18.34 -8.90 23.08
C GLY A 254 -18.26 -9.41 21.62
N LEU A 255 -18.23 -8.51 20.63
CA LEU A 255 -18.19 -8.88 19.20
C LEU A 255 -16.92 -9.66 18.84
N GLU A 256 -15.75 -9.27 19.38
CA GLU A 256 -14.47 -9.92 19.06
C GLU A 256 -14.18 -11.16 19.91
N GLN A 257 -14.80 -11.28 21.08
CA GLN A 257 -14.35 -12.25 22.09
C GLN A 257 -15.05 -13.61 22.03
N GLY A 258 -16.08 -13.81 21.21
CA GLY A 258 -16.71 -15.12 21.00
C GLY A 258 -17.09 -15.84 22.30
N GLN A 259 -18.33 -15.64 22.74
CA GLN A 259 -18.92 -16.09 24.02
C GLN A 259 -18.68 -15.13 25.19
N ASN A 260 -19.75 -14.37 25.48
CA ASN A 260 -20.29 -14.07 26.79
C ASN A 260 -19.31 -14.14 27.98
N ASP A 261 -18.42 -13.16 28.05
CA ASP A 261 -17.58 -12.99 29.22
C ASP A 261 -18.15 -11.86 30.08
N ARG A 262 -18.06 -12.04 31.40
CA ARG A 262 -18.36 -11.02 32.42
C ARG A 262 -17.67 -9.69 32.08
N SER A 263 -16.53 -9.79 31.41
CA SER A 263 -15.76 -8.67 30.83
C SER A 263 -16.58 -7.73 29.95
N SER A 264 -17.50 -8.21 29.11
CA SER A 264 -18.25 -7.35 28.17
C SER A 264 -19.29 -6.45 28.86
N ALA A 265 -19.94 -6.95 29.91
CA ALA A 265 -20.85 -6.12 30.71
C ALA A 265 -20.09 -5.03 31.48
N ASP A 266 -18.95 -5.41 32.07
CA ASP A 266 -18.07 -4.48 32.78
C ASP A 266 -17.50 -3.40 31.86
N GLN A 267 -17.01 -3.78 30.67
CA GLN A 267 -16.52 -2.87 29.63
C GLN A 267 -17.60 -1.86 29.19
N ALA A 268 -18.83 -2.34 28.97
CA ALA A 268 -19.94 -1.47 28.58
C ALA A 268 -20.35 -0.50 29.69
N PHE A 269 -20.35 -0.96 30.95
CA PHE A 269 -20.65 -0.10 32.10
C PHE A 269 -19.55 0.94 32.34
N ARG A 270 -18.26 0.57 32.27
CA ARG A 270 -17.14 1.52 32.32
C ARG A 270 -17.24 2.57 31.22
N SER A 271 -17.54 2.15 29.99
CA SER A 271 -17.76 3.06 28.86
C SER A 271 -18.87 4.06 29.15
N ALA A 272 -19.93 3.63 29.84
CA ALA A 272 -21.04 4.51 30.20
C ALA A 272 -20.62 5.58 31.21
N GLU A 273 -19.82 5.21 32.23
CA GLU A 273 -19.34 6.15 33.24
C GLU A 273 -18.28 7.12 32.67
N GLU A 274 -17.32 6.59 31.90
CA GLU A 274 -16.30 7.40 31.22
C GLU A 274 -16.92 8.40 30.25
N LEU A 275 -17.98 8.01 29.53
CA LEU A 275 -18.67 8.89 28.59
C LEU A 275 -19.38 10.04 29.31
N GLU A 276 -20.00 9.78 30.46
CA GLU A 276 -20.63 10.84 31.26
C GLU A 276 -19.58 11.85 31.76
N VAL A 277 -18.45 11.38 32.25
CA VAL A 277 -17.33 12.24 32.68
C VAL A 277 -16.74 13.01 31.49
N GLY A 278 -16.50 12.35 30.37
CA GLY A 278 -15.93 12.96 29.17
C GLY A 278 -16.83 14.04 28.58
N LEU A 279 -18.15 13.81 28.55
CA LEU A 279 -19.13 14.80 28.06
C LEU A 279 -19.11 16.10 28.86
N ALA A 280 -18.87 16.02 30.18
CA ALA A 280 -18.76 17.19 31.04
C ALA A 280 -17.53 18.06 30.73
N THR A 281 -16.54 17.51 30.01
CA THR A 281 -15.31 18.22 29.63
C THR A 281 -15.39 18.87 28.25
N LEU A 282 -16.46 18.65 27.50
CA LEU A 282 -16.60 19.22 26.16
C LEU A 282 -16.66 20.76 26.22
N PRO A 283 -15.93 21.47 25.34
CA PRO A 283 -15.92 22.92 25.29
C PRO A 283 -17.25 23.45 24.75
N ILE A 284 -18.15 23.79 25.68
CA ILE A 284 -19.48 24.33 25.38
C ILE A 284 -19.55 25.78 25.85
N PRO A 285 -20.18 26.68 25.07
CA PRO A 285 -20.40 28.06 25.49
C PRO A 285 -21.06 28.15 26.89
N PRO A 286 -20.64 29.08 27.76
CA PRO A 286 -21.15 29.17 29.14
C PRO A 286 -22.66 29.43 29.27
N ASP A 287 -23.30 29.97 28.22
CA ASP A 287 -24.72 30.27 28.13
C ASP A 287 -25.58 29.08 27.62
N CYS A 288 -24.92 27.96 27.32
CA CYS A 288 -25.54 26.72 26.91
C CYS A 288 -25.64 25.73 28.08
N PRO A 289 -26.71 24.91 28.15
CA PRO A 289 -26.83 23.89 29.18
C PRO A 289 -25.71 22.85 29.05
N ALA A 290 -25.31 22.27 30.19
CA ALA A 290 -24.33 21.20 30.24
C ALA A 290 -24.78 20.00 29.38
N VAL A 291 -23.86 19.45 28.59
CA VAL A 291 -24.14 18.25 27.80
C VAL A 291 -24.04 17.03 28.69
N THR A 292 -25.12 16.27 28.68
CA THR A 292 -25.27 15.04 29.44
C THR A 292 -25.93 14.02 28.52
N CYS A 293 -25.77 12.74 28.82
CA CYS A 293 -26.38 11.67 28.03
C CYS A 293 -27.34 10.82 28.87
N ARG A 294 -28.09 10.00 28.16
CA ARG A 294 -28.81 8.84 28.68
C ARG A 294 -28.19 7.60 28.05
N ILE A 295 -28.13 6.50 28.78
CA ILE A 295 -27.53 5.26 28.30
C ILE A 295 -28.46 4.09 28.61
N GLY A 296 -28.71 3.27 27.61
CA GLY A 296 -29.50 2.04 27.67
C GLY A 296 -28.59 0.83 27.47
N LEU A 297 -28.57 -0.08 28.43
CA LEU A 297 -27.74 -1.29 28.41
C LEU A 297 -28.59 -2.55 28.48
N HIS A 298 -28.38 -3.48 27.57
CA HIS A 298 -29.05 -4.77 27.60
C HIS A 298 -28.12 -5.87 27.09
N TYR A 299 -28.17 -7.02 27.73
CA TYR A 299 -27.46 -8.22 27.31
C TYR A 299 -28.46 -9.22 26.73
N GLY A 300 -28.21 -9.72 25.53
CA GLY A 300 -29.06 -10.73 24.92
C GLY A 300 -28.65 -11.12 23.50
N SER A 301 -29.41 -12.03 22.92
CA SER A 301 -29.15 -12.56 21.58
C SER A 301 -29.46 -11.53 20.51
N VAL A 302 -28.53 -11.30 19.61
CA VAL A 302 -28.67 -10.39 18.46
C VAL A 302 -28.29 -11.09 17.17
N ILE A 303 -28.88 -10.62 16.07
CA ILE A 303 -28.54 -11.05 14.72
C ILE A 303 -27.66 -9.98 14.09
N LEU A 304 -26.40 -10.32 13.86
CA LEU A 304 -25.43 -9.55 13.11
C LEU A 304 -25.57 -9.88 11.62
N SER A 305 -25.66 -8.88 10.76
CA SER A 305 -25.74 -9.11 9.31
C SER A 305 -25.24 -7.94 8.50
N ARG A 306 -24.78 -8.21 7.28
CA ARG A 306 -24.43 -7.20 6.30
C ARG A 306 -25.63 -6.95 5.38
N LEU A 307 -26.31 -5.83 5.58
CA LEU A 307 -27.51 -5.45 4.82
C LEU A 307 -27.23 -4.29 3.87
N GLY A 308 -27.89 -4.29 2.70
CA GLY A 308 -27.81 -3.24 1.70
C GLY A 308 -27.65 -3.76 0.28
N ALA A 309 -27.60 -2.83 -0.69
CA ALA A 309 -27.36 -3.18 -2.10
C ALA A 309 -25.89 -3.57 -2.31
N GLN A 310 -25.57 -4.30 -3.39
CA GLN A 310 -24.20 -4.81 -3.66
C GLN A 310 -23.09 -3.76 -3.53
N ASN A 311 -23.37 -2.50 -3.86
CA ASN A 311 -22.39 -1.41 -3.83
C ASN A 311 -22.51 -0.50 -2.58
N HIS A 312 -23.43 -0.79 -1.66
CA HIS A 312 -23.63 -0.04 -0.42
C HIS A 312 -24.19 -0.98 0.65
N GLN A 313 -23.29 -1.68 1.33
CA GLN A 313 -23.62 -2.58 2.42
C GLN A 313 -23.15 -1.99 3.76
N GLN A 314 -23.94 -2.20 4.81
CA GLN A 314 -23.61 -1.79 6.17
C GLN A 314 -23.77 -2.99 7.11
N VAL A 315 -22.83 -3.11 8.05
CA VAL A 315 -23.00 -4.04 9.16
C VAL A 315 -24.09 -3.49 10.07
N THR A 316 -25.07 -4.32 10.37
CA THR A 316 -26.16 -3.97 11.27
C THR A 316 -26.35 -5.03 12.34
N VAL A 317 -26.98 -4.61 13.43
CA VAL A 317 -27.38 -5.47 14.54
C VAL A 317 -28.89 -5.36 14.66
N SER A 318 -29.57 -6.50 14.66
CA SER A 318 -31.02 -6.58 14.69
C SER A 318 -31.51 -7.64 15.66
N GLY A 319 -32.79 -7.55 16.04
CA GLY A 319 -33.43 -8.47 16.98
C GLY A 319 -34.09 -7.75 18.13
N ASP A 320 -34.85 -8.53 18.92
CA ASP A 320 -35.65 -8.02 20.03
C ASP A 320 -34.78 -7.36 21.12
N THR A 321 -33.57 -7.88 21.33
CA THR A 321 -32.55 -7.30 22.24
C THR A 321 -32.21 -5.85 21.88
N VAL A 322 -31.98 -5.55 20.59
CA VAL A 322 -31.64 -4.19 20.12
C VAL A 322 -32.84 -3.26 20.32
N ASN A 323 -34.04 -3.74 19.99
CA ASN A 323 -35.28 -2.99 20.17
C ASN A 323 -35.53 -2.66 21.64
N LEU A 324 -35.38 -3.62 22.55
CA LEU A 324 -35.53 -3.42 23.99
C LEU A 324 -34.51 -2.39 24.50
N ALA A 325 -33.22 -2.55 24.15
CA ALA A 325 -32.16 -1.63 24.54
C ALA A 325 -32.46 -0.17 24.12
N SER A 326 -32.92 0.03 22.88
CA SER A 326 -33.29 1.36 22.38
C SER A 326 -34.44 1.99 23.18
N ARG A 327 -35.38 1.18 23.68
CA ARG A 327 -36.54 1.65 24.46
C ARG A 327 -36.19 1.95 25.92
N LEU A 328 -35.11 1.37 26.46
CA LEU A 328 -34.60 1.74 27.79
C LEU A 328 -34.24 3.24 27.87
N MET A 329 -33.97 3.89 26.74
CA MET A 329 -33.74 5.33 26.65
C MET A 329 -34.97 6.16 27.01
N GLU A 330 -36.18 5.70 26.63
CA GLU A 330 -37.43 6.32 27.03
C GLU A 330 -37.68 6.15 28.54
N VAL A 331 -37.33 4.98 29.08
CA VAL A 331 -37.36 4.71 30.52
C VAL A 331 -36.41 5.65 31.25
N ALA A 332 -35.18 5.81 30.76
CA ALA A 332 -34.18 6.72 31.31
C ALA A 332 -34.71 8.16 31.38
N LYS A 333 -35.38 8.61 30.31
CA LYS A 333 -36.04 9.92 30.24
C LYS A 333 -37.15 10.07 31.28
N SER A 334 -38.06 9.09 31.38
CA SER A 334 -39.22 9.16 32.28
C SER A 334 -38.85 9.06 33.76
N ARG A 335 -37.75 8.37 34.09
CA ARG A 335 -37.28 8.13 35.44
C ARG A 335 -36.12 9.06 35.87
N SER A 336 -35.73 10.01 35.01
CA SER A 336 -34.58 10.90 35.25
C SER A 336 -33.29 10.14 35.60
N ALA A 337 -33.07 9.00 34.94
CA ALA A 337 -31.89 8.15 35.13
C ALA A 337 -30.83 8.46 34.07
N ARG A 338 -29.56 8.40 34.46
CA ARG A 338 -28.41 8.51 33.56
C ARG A 338 -28.18 7.22 32.78
N ILE A 339 -28.23 6.09 33.48
CA ILE A 339 -28.04 4.75 32.93
C ILE A 339 -29.24 3.90 33.31
N VAL A 340 -29.78 3.16 32.35
CA VAL A 340 -30.81 2.16 32.56
C VAL A 340 -30.33 0.87 31.96
N ALA A 341 -30.25 -0.17 32.78
CA ALA A 341 -29.92 -1.50 32.32
C ALA A 341 -31.01 -2.51 32.65
N THR A 342 -31.18 -3.53 31.83
CA THR A 342 -31.98 -4.70 32.22
C THR A 342 -31.32 -5.45 33.38
N SER A 343 -32.12 -6.14 34.21
CA SER A 343 -31.58 -6.93 35.33
C SER A 343 -30.65 -8.05 34.86
N GLU A 344 -30.92 -8.62 33.68
CA GLU A 344 -30.07 -9.61 33.02
C GLU A 344 -28.66 -9.08 32.76
N PHE A 345 -28.55 -7.82 32.29
CA PHE A 345 -27.27 -7.13 32.15
C PHE A 345 -26.62 -6.87 33.51
N ALA A 346 -27.39 -6.33 34.47
CA ALA A 346 -26.86 -5.97 35.79
C ALA A 346 -26.30 -7.18 36.56
N ASN A 347 -26.89 -8.37 36.37
CA ASN A 347 -26.40 -9.62 36.97
C ASN A 347 -25.05 -10.07 36.42
N GLN A 348 -24.64 -9.59 35.25
CA GLN A 348 -23.32 -9.88 34.66
C GLN A 348 -22.23 -8.92 35.14
N LEU A 349 -22.59 -7.80 35.80
CA LEU A 349 -21.62 -6.84 36.28
C LEU A 349 -20.80 -7.39 37.46
N ASP A 350 -19.55 -6.97 37.56
CA ASP A 350 -18.80 -7.16 38.79
C ASP A 350 -19.30 -6.21 39.90
N ALA A 351 -19.50 -6.77 41.09
CA ALA A 351 -20.07 -6.03 42.22
C ALA A 351 -19.16 -4.88 42.67
N GLY A 352 -17.84 -5.00 42.45
CA GLY A 352 -16.87 -3.95 42.75
C GLY A 352 -16.85 -2.79 41.75
N LEU A 353 -17.48 -2.96 40.57
CA LEU A 353 -17.49 -1.96 39.52
C LEU A 353 -18.69 -0.99 39.63
N VAL A 354 -19.79 -1.44 40.22
CA VAL A 354 -21.02 -0.65 40.29
C VAL A 354 -20.82 0.53 41.24
N THR A 355 -20.72 1.74 40.68
CA THR A 355 -20.68 2.97 41.46
C THR A 355 -22.06 3.63 41.55
N GLY A 356 -22.34 4.27 42.69
CA GLY A 356 -23.60 5.01 42.93
C GLY A 356 -24.80 4.14 43.37
N VAL A 357 -25.96 4.79 43.53
CA VAL A 357 -27.18 4.14 44.01
C VAL A 357 -27.94 3.51 42.84
N ALA A 358 -27.80 2.19 42.68
CA ALA A 358 -28.59 1.41 41.75
C ALA A 358 -29.98 1.13 42.33
N THR A 359 -31.06 1.55 41.65
CA THR A 359 -32.43 1.31 42.10
C THR A 359 -33.11 0.30 41.18
N PRO A 360 -33.44 -0.92 41.67
CA PRO A 360 -34.22 -1.87 40.89
C PRO A 360 -35.65 -1.37 40.71
N ALA A 361 -36.20 -1.51 39.51
CA ALA A 361 -37.56 -1.14 39.16
C ALA A 361 -38.16 -2.13 38.16
N ARG A 362 -39.49 -2.21 38.14
CA ARG A 362 -40.23 -2.83 37.04
C ARG A 362 -40.87 -1.75 36.20
N VAL A 363 -40.66 -1.85 34.89
CA VAL A 363 -41.15 -0.85 33.93
C VAL A 363 -41.83 -1.55 32.78
N GLU A 364 -42.98 -1.01 32.41
CA GLU A 364 -43.67 -1.41 31.19
C GLU A 364 -42.96 -0.75 30.00
N VAL A 365 -42.43 -1.56 29.10
CA VAL A 365 -41.76 -1.08 27.90
C VAL A 365 -42.73 -1.20 26.75
N ARG A 366 -43.04 -0.07 26.08
CA ARG A 366 -44.01 -0.02 24.99
C ARG A 366 -43.71 -1.10 23.95
N GLY A 367 -44.67 -1.99 23.66
CA GLY A 367 -44.52 -3.04 22.65
C GLY A 367 -43.60 -4.18 23.06
N TRP A 368 -43.35 -4.35 24.36
CA TRP A 368 -42.79 -5.56 24.96
C TRP A 368 -43.89 -6.26 25.76
N SER A 369 -43.96 -7.58 25.72
CA SER A 369 -44.98 -8.32 26.46
C SER A 369 -44.55 -8.47 27.92
N GLY A 370 -45.14 -7.66 28.81
CA GLY A 370 -44.94 -7.73 30.26
C GLY A 370 -43.94 -6.70 30.81
N ASP A 371 -43.85 -6.65 32.14
CA ASP A 371 -42.91 -5.78 32.84
C ASP A 371 -41.47 -6.25 32.66
N VAL A 372 -40.58 -5.32 32.30
CA VAL A 372 -39.15 -5.56 32.25
C VAL A 372 -38.54 -5.13 33.58
N SER A 373 -37.78 -6.03 34.21
CA SER A 373 -37.01 -5.73 35.41
C SER A 373 -35.75 -4.97 35.02
N VAL A 374 -35.61 -3.71 35.47
CA VAL A 374 -34.49 -2.84 35.14
C VAL A 374 -33.79 -2.35 36.40
N VAL A 375 -32.54 -1.95 36.26
CA VAL A 375 -31.75 -1.25 37.27
C VAL A 375 -31.49 0.17 36.76
N LEU A 376 -31.82 1.14 37.59
CA LEU A 376 -31.72 2.57 37.28
C LEU A 376 -30.56 3.18 38.07
N TRP A 377 -29.67 3.88 37.38
CA TRP A 377 -28.71 4.79 38.03
C TRP A 377 -29.21 6.22 37.86
N PRO A 378 -29.67 6.88 38.94
CA PRO A 378 -30.23 8.22 38.87
C PRO A 378 -29.15 9.27 38.60
N ARG A 379 -29.53 10.41 38.02
CA ARG A 379 -28.65 11.59 38.03
C ARG A 379 -28.51 12.10 39.46
N THR A 380 -27.28 12.28 39.91
CA THR A 380 -27.00 13.07 41.11
C THR A 380 -27.49 14.49 40.87
N ARG A 381 -28.47 14.96 41.64
CA ARG A 381 -28.85 16.39 41.63
C ARG A 381 -27.66 17.19 42.10
N THR A 382 -26.99 17.90 41.20
CA THR A 382 -26.22 19.08 41.58
C THR A 382 -27.21 20.10 42.15
N SER A 383 -26.99 20.49 43.40
CA SER A 383 -27.79 21.47 44.11
C SER A 383 -27.67 22.84 43.43
N GLU A 384 -28.64 23.20 42.59
CA GLU A 384 -28.97 24.61 42.36
C GLU A 384 -29.89 25.07 43.49
N SER A 385 -29.28 25.37 44.64
CA SER A 385 -29.80 26.33 45.60
C SER A 385 -28.92 27.57 45.48
N GLY A 386 -29.43 28.59 44.80
CA GLY A 386 -28.76 29.88 44.61
C GLY A 386 -29.79 30.96 44.29
N ASP A 387 -30.37 31.49 45.36
CA ASP A 387 -31.04 32.80 45.51
C ASP A 387 -32.18 33.20 44.57
N LEU A 388 -33.39 32.93 45.06
CA LEU A 388 -34.47 33.93 45.06
C LEU A 388 -34.30 34.82 46.31
N SER A 389 -33.77 36.02 46.12
CA SER A 389 -34.05 37.19 46.97
C SER A 389 -33.72 38.47 46.23
#